data_AF-A0A0B0IIC2-F1
#
_entry.id   AF-A0A0B0IIC2-F1
#
_cell.length_a   1.000
_cell.length_b   1.000
_cell.length_c   1.000
_cell.angle_alpha   90.00
_cell.angle_beta   90.00
_cell.angle_gamma   90.00
#
_symmetry.space_group_name_H-M   'P 1'
#
loop_
_entity.id
_entity.type
_entity.pdbx_description
1 polymer ?
#
loop_
_entity_poly.entity_id
_entity_poly.type
_entity_poly.pdbx_seq_one_letter_code
_entity_poly.pdbx_strand_id
1 'polypeptide(L)'
;MEDVFPATARVFHGTNLFAAKIILKHGIWLDIQRRLTDFGPGFYVTCNREQAKNWALVRAEHPQVYRGLIDRLNMNISNYFNHPDTKKAAYLFYDIDINKLKDLNGKYFPLPQHSKWPLSHKKWRKFVNDCRSGKAHKYDFVYGPVGKKHKTNSHQILLSRAKDQLSLNSEKAIHCLSNPRIIPVNVARGRVHSFWQPYVISEQVMQRKLKKNITMELLKLGDMSKKEAQNQVEKSWIFSKAQFNQLLLNEPPTFWAYSILKGNDTLWYQEYESHVYGKQSGRGS
;
A
#
# COMPACT_ATOMS: atom_id res chain seq x y z
N MET A 1 -15.22 -38.03 -5.38
CA MET A 1 -14.70 -37.57 -4.08
C MET A 1 -14.79 -36.07 -4.08
N GLU A 2 -15.77 -35.50 -3.38
CA GLU A 2 -15.85 -34.06 -3.17
C GLU A 2 -14.76 -33.67 -2.18
N ASP A 3 -13.84 -32.80 -2.60
CA ASP A 3 -12.86 -32.20 -1.71
C ASP A 3 -13.60 -31.37 -0.65
N VAL A 4 -13.68 -31.88 0.58
CA VAL A 4 -14.22 -31.15 1.74
C VAL A 4 -13.20 -30.07 2.10
N PHE A 5 -13.23 -28.95 1.39
CA PHE A 5 -12.49 -27.75 1.78
C PHE A 5 -12.97 -27.32 3.17
N PRO A 6 -12.05 -26.90 4.06
CA PRO A 6 -12.46 -26.39 5.36
C PRO A 6 -13.40 -25.20 5.17
N ALA A 7 -14.53 -25.20 5.89
CA ALA A 7 -15.53 -24.13 5.83
C ALA A 7 -14.95 -22.75 6.21
N THR A 8 -13.82 -22.75 6.92
CA THR A 8 -13.12 -21.54 7.37
C THR A 8 -11.62 -21.61 7.05
N ALA A 9 -11.03 -20.49 6.64
CA ALA A 9 -9.58 -20.33 6.51
C ALA A 9 -9.06 -19.21 7.42
N ARG A 10 -7.74 -19.14 7.61
CA ARG A 10 -7.11 -18.05 8.38
C ARG A 10 -6.45 -17.04 7.45
N VAL A 11 -6.69 -15.76 7.70
CA VAL A 11 -6.11 -14.65 6.95
C VAL A 11 -5.53 -13.59 7.89
N PHE A 12 -4.55 -12.83 7.39
CA PHE A 12 -3.75 -11.91 8.19
C PHE A 12 -3.67 -10.51 7.56
N HIS A 13 -3.78 -9.47 8.38
CA HIS A 13 -3.61 -8.06 7.98
C HIS A 13 -2.42 -7.44 8.72
N GLY A 14 -1.35 -7.09 8.00
CA GLY A 14 -0.15 -6.47 8.58
C GLY A 14 -0.25 -4.95 8.69
N THR A 15 -0.07 -4.40 9.89
CA THR A 15 -0.19 -2.96 10.15
C THR A 15 0.63 -2.50 11.37
N ASN A 16 0.38 -1.31 11.91
CA ASN A 16 0.89 -0.91 13.23
C ASN A 16 -0.14 -1.14 14.34
N LEU A 17 0.32 -1.22 15.59
CA LEU A 17 -0.52 -1.55 16.73
C LEU A 17 -1.64 -0.53 16.94
N PHE A 18 -1.40 0.75 16.65
CA PHE A 18 -2.44 1.77 16.72
C PHE A 18 -3.59 1.47 15.76
N ALA A 19 -3.30 1.28 14.47
CA ALA A 19 -4.30 0.96 13.45
C ALA A 19 -5.01 -0.38 13.76
N ALA A 20 -4.28 -1.38 14.27
CA ALA A 20 -4.88 -2.64 14.68
C ALA A 20 -5.90 -2.48 15.81
N LYS A 21 -5.60 -1.65 16.82
CA LYS A 21 -6.53 -1.33 17.91
C LYS A 21 -7.75 -0.56 17.40
N ILE A 22 -7.58 0.38 16.47
CA ILE A 22 -8.70 1.09 15.85
C ILE A 22 -9.62 0.13 15.11
N ILE A 23 -9.06 -0.75 14.27
CA ILE A 23 -9.84 -1.76 13.52
C ILE A 23 -10.62 -2.67 14.49
N LEU A 24 -9.98 -3.12 15.57
CA LEU A 24 -10.65 -3.99 16.55
C LEU A 24 -11.77 -3.25 17.31
N LYS A 25 -11.56 -1.98 17.65
CA LYS A 25 -12.51 -1.18 18.43
C LYS A 25 -13.69 -0.67 17.60
N HIS A 26 -13.46 -0.30 16.34
CA HIS A 26 -14.43 0.42 15.53
C HIS A 26 -14.86 -0.32 14.26
N GLY A 27 -14.30 -1.50 14.00
CA GLY A 27 -14.51 -2.23 12.76
C GLY A 27 -13.64 -1.71 11.61
N ILE A 28 -13.89 -2.25 10.42
CA ILE A 28 -13.15 -1.93 9.21
C ILE A 28 -13.92 -0.85 8.45
N TRP A 29 -13.28 0.28 8.16
CA TRP A 29 -13.90 1.39 7.43
C TRP A 29 -13.49 1.39 5.96
N LEU A 30 -14.36 0.87 5.09
CA LEU A 30 -14.10 0.82 3.64
C LEU A 30 -14.18 2.19 2.96
N ASP A 31 -14.64 3.22 3.64
CA ASP A 31 -14.63 4.59 3.13
C ASP A 31 -13.35 5.36 3.50
N ILE A 32 -12.50 4.81 4.38
CA ILE A 32 -11.23 5.41 4.82
C ILE A 32 -10.08 4.50 4.42
N GLN A 33 -9.69 4.56 3.15
CA GLN A 33 -8.64 3.69 2.60
C GLN A 33 -7.95 4.28 1.36
N ARG A 34 -6.79 3.70 1.03
CA ARG A 34 -6.08 4.01 -0.22
C ARG A 34 -6.93 3.58 -1.42
N ARG A 35 -6.99 4.42 -2.45
CA ARG A 35 -7.80 4.18 -3.66
C ARG A 35 -6.98 3.50 -4.75
N LEU A 36 -5.70 3.84 -4.88
CA LEU A 36 -4.83 3.39 -5.98
C LEU A 36 -4.02 2.15 -5.60
N THR A 37 -4.71 1.09 -5.21
CA THR A 37 -4.16 -0.20 -4.80
C THR A 37 -4.32 -1.25 -5.91
N ASP A 38 -3.74 -2.43 -5.71
CA ASP A 38 -3.71 -3.48 -6.74
C ASP A 38 -5.10 -3.96 -7.15
N PHE A 39 -6.01 -4.08 -6.18
CA PHE A 39 -7.35 -4.64 -6.33
C PHE A 39 -8.42 -3.65 -5.85
N GLY A 40 -8.17 -2.36 -6.07
CA GLY A 40 -9.08 -1.28 -5.69
C GLY A 40 -9.19 -1.04 -4.18
N PRO A 41 -9.97 -0.03 -3.77
CA PRO A 41 -10.19 0.27 -2.36
C PRO A 41 -10.83 -0.96 -1.67
N GLY A 42 -10.16 -1.49 -0.67
CA GLY A 42 -10.62 -2.64 0.12
C GLY A 42 -9.76 -2.91 1.35
N PHE A 43 -10.22 -3.81 2.21
CA PHE A 43 -9.43 -4.33 3.31
C PHE A 43 -8.57 -5.50 2.85
N TYR A 44 -7.26 -5.33 2.90
CA TYR A 44 -6.30 -6.30 2.36
C TYR A 44 -5.83 -7.26 3.43
N VAL A 45 -6.00 -8.56 3.16
CA VAL A 45 -5.48 -9.65 3.97
C VAL A 45 -4.64 -10.60 3.11
N THR A 46 -3.87 -11.49 3.74
CA THR A 46 -3.08 -12.53 3.07
C THR A 46 -3.20 -13.84 3.82
N CYS A 47 -3.06 -14.97 3.13
CA CYS A 47 -2.98 -16.28 3.77
C CYS A 47 -1.58 -16.52 4.39
N ASN A 48 -0.59 -15.69 4.05
CA ASN A 48 0.79 -15.83 4.51
C ASN A 48 1.06 -14.96 5.74
N ARG A 49 1.19 -15.60 6.90
CA ARG A 49 1.50 -14.94 8.19
C ARG A 49 2.80 -14.14 8.16
N GLU A 50 3.88 -14.70 7.60
CA GLU A 50 5.18 -14.01 7.54
C GLU A 50 5.12 -12.80 6.61
N GLN A 51 4.33 -12.87 5.53
CA GLN A 51 4.05 -11.70 4.71
C GLN A 51 3.35 -10.60 5.51
N ALA A 52 2.32 -10.93 6.30
CA ALA A 52 1.65 -9.94 7.14
C ALA A 52 2.57 -9.35 8.21
N LYS A 53 3.44 -10.17 8.82
CA LYS A 53 4.46 -9.69 9.77
C LYS A 53 5.44 -8.71 9.11
N ASN A 54 5.92 -9.02 7.91
CA ASN A 54 6.79 -8.11 7.15
C ASN A 54 6.09 -6.79 6.82
N TRP A 55 4.81 -6.83 6.42
CA TRP A 55 4.02 -5.62 6.24
C TRP A 55 3.85 -4.83 7.53
N ALA A 56 3.63 -5.51 8.66
CA ALA A 56 3.50 -4.86 9.96
C ALA A 56 4.76 -4.08 10.36
N LEU A 57 5.94 -4.67 10.15
CA LEU A 57 7.23 -4.01 10.38
C LEU A 57 7.34 -2.72 9.55
N VAL A 58 7.04 -2.80 8.25
CA VAL A 58 7.05 -1.63 7.34
C VAL A 58 6.09 -0.54 7.79
N ARG A 59 4.88 -0.91 8.26
CA ARG A 59 3.85 0.05 8.70
C ARG A 59 4.18 0.72 10.04
N ALA A 60 5.00 0.09 10.86
CA ALA A 60 5.49 0.65 12.10
C ALA A 60 6.71 1.56 11.89
N GLU A 61 7.59 1.20 10.96
CA GLU A 61 8.76 2.02 10.57
C GLU A 61 8.34 3.26 9.79
N HIS A 62 7.31 3.13 8.96
CA HIS A 62 6.75 4.22 8.15
C HIS A 62 5.25 4.35 8.41
N PRO A 63 4.83 4.94 9.55
CA PRO A 63 3.43 5.20 9.83
C PRO A 63 2.80 6.02 8.71
N GLN A 64 1.66 5.54 8.20
CA GLN A 64 0.89 6.23 7.18
C GLN A 64 -0.49 6.56 7.76
N VAL A 65 -0.97 7.76 7.48
CA VAL A 65 -2.24 8.26 7.99
C VAL A 65 -3.08 8.84 6.88
N TYR A 66 -4.39 8.57 6.91
CA TYR A 66 -5.36 9.14 5.97
C TYR A 66 -6.14 10.24 6.69
N ARG A 67 -6.47 11.35 6.01
CA ARG A 67 -7.12 12.48 6.70
C ARG A 67 -8.48 12.10 7.27
N GLY A 68 -9.26 11.31 6.53
CA GLY A 68 -10.54 10.78 7.00
C GLY A 68 -10.44 9.98 8.30
N LEU A 69 -9.32 9.29 8.56
CA LEU A 69 -9.08 8.59 9.84
C LEU A 69 -8.97 9.60 10.99
N ILE A 70 -8.21 10.68 10.76
CA ILE A 70 -7.92 11.71 11.74
C ILE A 70 -9.19 12.50 12.08
N ASP A 71 -9.96 12.86 11.05
CA ASP A 71 -11.23 13.56 11.23
C ASP A 71 -12.25 12.66 11.96
N ARG A 72 -12.38 11.38 11.57
CA ARG A 72 -13.31 10.44 12.23
C ARG A 72 -12.95 10.14 13.68
N LEU A 73 -11.66 10.10 14.00
CA LEU A 73 -11.19 9.92 15.37
C LEU A 73 -11.17 11.22 16.17
N ASN A 74 -11.56 12.36 15.57
CA ASN A 74 -11.41 13.69 16.16
C ASN A 74 -10.01 13.91 16.77
N MET A 75 -8.99 13.47 16.05
CA MET A 75 -7.61 13.44 16.51
C MET A 75 -6.80 14.54 15.81
N ASN A 76 -5.73 15.02 16.45
CA ASN A 76 -4.74 15.83 15.75
C ASN A 76 -3.71 14.93 15.04
N ILE A 77 -3.28 15.29 13.83
CA ILE A 77 -2.28 14.53 13.06
C ILE A 77 -0.95 14.34 13.82
N SER A 78 -0.49 15.35 14.56
CA SER A 78 0.70 15.26 15.39
C SER A 78 0.52 14.25 16.52
N ASN A 79 -0.68 14.16 17.10
CA ASN A 79 -0.98 13.16 18.13
C ASN A 79 -0.89 11.74 17.55
N TYR A 80 -1.33 11.53 16.30
CA TYR A 80 -1.17 10.24 15.62
C TYR A 80 0.31 9.87 15.47
N PHE A 81 1.14 10.74 14.89
CA PHE A 81 2.56 10.43 14.65
C PHE A 81 3.39 10.28 15.93
N ASN A 82 2.99 10.97 17.01
CA ASN A 82 3.63 10.87 18.31
C ASN A 82 3.11 9.70 19.16
N HIS A 83 2.01 9.06 18.78
CA HIS A 83 1.44 7.97 19.56
C HIS A 83 2.39 6.75 19.58
N PRO A 84 2.75 6.19 20.74
CA PRO A 84 3.75 5.11 20.83
C PRO A 84 3.38 3.85 20.04
N ASP A 85 2.08 3.56 19.90
CA ASP A 85 1.61 2.38 19.17
C ASP A 85 1.68 2.50 17.64
N THR A 86 1.86 3.70 17.07
CA THR A 86 2.08 3.81 15.60
C THR A 86 3.45 3.27 15.19
N LYS A 87 4.40 3.24 16.12
CA LYS A 87 5.77 2.72 15.93
C LYS A 87 5.94 1.26 16.34
N LYS A 88 4.86 0.59 16.75
CA LYS A 88 4.87 -0.83 17.12
C LYS A 88 4.22 -1.65 16.02
N ALA A 89 4.94 -2.65 15.50
CA ALA A 89 4.41 -3.55 14.50
C ALA A 89 3.38 -4.51 15.11
N ALA A 90 2.27 -4.71 14.41
CA ALA A 90 1.26 -5.69 14.78
C ALA A 90 0.56 -6.22 13.53
N TYR A 91 0.06 -7.45 13.58
CA TYR A 91 -0.88 -7.91 12.56
C TYR A 91 -2.16 -8.39 13.21
N LEU A 92 -3.28 -8.22 12.52
CA LEU A 92 -4.52 -8.89 12.87
C LEU A 92 -4.57 -10.25 12.20
N PHE A 93 -5.16 -11.24 12.87
CA PHE A 93 -5.65 -12.42 12.20
C PHE A 93 -7.16 -12.51 12.34
N TYR A 94 -7.78 -13.14 11.34
CA TYR A 94 -9.21 -13.43 11.26
C TYR A 94 -9.41 -14.87 10.80
N ASP A 95 -10.53 -15.45 11.20
CA ASP A 95 -11.09 -16.60 10.50
C ASP A 95 -12.03 -16.07 9.41
N ILE A 96 -11.88 -16.56 8.18
CA ILE A 96 -12.73 -16.19 7.04
C ILE A 96 -13.63 -17.36 6.66
N ASP A 97 -14.94 -17.10 6.57
CA ASP A 97 -15.95 -18.05 6.11
C ASP A 97 -15.88 -18.17 4.58
N ILE A 98 -15.37 -19.31 4.12
CA ILE A 98 -15.14 -19.56 2.69
C ILE A 98 -16.46 -19.81 1.96
N ASN A 99 -17.47 -20.35 2.64
CA ASN A 99 -18.77 -20.62 2.02
C ASN A 99 -19.49 -19.29 1.74
N LYS A 100 -19.57 -18.41 2.74
CA LYS A 100 -20.11 -17.05 2.54
C LYS A 100 -19.35 -16.27 1.48
N LEU A 101 -18.01 -16.37 1.46
CA LEU A 101 -17.20 -15.67 0.47
C LEU A 101 -17.47 -16.17 -0.96
N LYS A 102 -17.68 -17.49 -1.15
CA LYS A 102 -17.99 -18.09 -2.47
C LYS A 102 -19.32 -17.60 -3.06
N ASP A 103 -20.27 -17.23 -2.21
CA ASP A 103 -21.59 -16.72 -2.63
C ASP A 103 -21.54 -15.25 -3.11
N LEU A 104 -20.41 -14.56 -2.94
CA LEU A 104 -20.23 -13.17 -3.33
C LEU A 104 -19.67 -13.01 -4.75
N ASN A 105 -19.78 -11.80 -5.31
CA ASN A 105 -19.21 -11.48 -6.61
C ASN A 105 -17.68 -11.36 -6.54
N GLY A 106 -16.99 -12.50 -6.65
CA GLY A 106 -15.54 -12.59 -6.52
C GLY A 106 -14.76 -12.53 -7.83
N LYS A 107 -13.53 -12.02 -7.76
CA LYS A 107 -12.52 -12.18 -8.82
C LYS A 107 -11.30 -12.94 -8.31
N TYR A 108 -10.95 -14.03 -8.98
CA TYR A 108 -9.77 -14.83 -8.67
C TYR A 108 -8.74 -14.75 -9.80
N PHE A 109 -7.50 -14.47 -9.43
CA PHE A 109 -6.33 -14.64 -10.30
C PHE A 109 -5.43 -15.74 -9.71
N PRO A 110 -5.14 -16.82 -10.47
CA PRO A 110 -4.27 -17.88 -9.99
C PRO A 110 -2.88 -17.34 -9.64
N LEU A 111 -2.21 -17.97 -8.68
CA LEU A 111 -0.84 -17.62 -8.34
C LEU A 111 0.14 -18.08 -9.45
N PRO A 112 1.31 -17.44 -9.59
CA PRO A 112 2.29 -17.74 -10.65
C PRO A 112 2.69 -19.21 -10.83
N GLN A 113 2.68 -20.00 -9.76
CA GLN A 113 3.00 -21.43 -9.78
C GLN A 113 1.89 -22.31 -10.34
N HIS A 114 0.68 -21.78 -10.50
CA HIS A 114 -0.47 -22.53 -10.98
C HIS A 114 -0.45 -22.67 -12.51
N SER A 115 -0.82 -23.83 -13.05
CA SER A 115 -0.80 -24.14 -14.49
C SER A 115 -1.59 -23.16 -15.36
N LYS A 116 -2.69 -22.60 -14.83
CA LYS A 116 -3.53 -21.57 -15.48
C LYS A 116 -2.96 -20.14 -15.44
N TRP A 117 -1.81 -19.88 -14.81
CA TRP A 117 -1.22 -18.54 -14.72
C TRP A 117 -0.87 -17.92 -16.08
N PRO A 118 -0.24 -18.62 -17.04
CA PRO A 118 0.10 -18.05 -18.34
C PRO A 118 -1.11 -17.43 -19.07
N LEU A 119 -2.28 -18.05 -18.93
CA LEU A 119 -3.55 -17.58 -19.50
C LEU A 119 -4.15 -16.38 -18.73
N SER A 120 -3.82 -16.25 -17.44
CA SER A 120 -4.41 -15.26 -16.53
C SER A 120 -3.55 -14.01 -16.36
N HIS A 121 -2.23 -14.11 -16.59
CA HIS A 121 -1.26 -13.05 -16.33
C HIS A 121 -1.59 -11.72 -17.04
N LYS A 122 -1.98 -11.76 -18.32
CA LYS A 122 -2.36 -10.54 -19.07
C LYS A 122 -3.62 -9.88 -18.46
N LYS A 123 -4.62 -10.69 -18.09
CA LYS A 123 -5.87 -10.22 -17.47
C LYS A 123 -5.61 -9.63 -16.08
N TRP A 124 -4.80 -10.30 -15.26
CA TRP A 124 -4.36 -9.81 -13.94
C TRP A 124 -3.65 -8.46 -14.07
N ARG A 125 -2.65 -8.36 -14.93
CA ARG A 125 -1.87 -7.14 -15.11
C ARG A 125 -2.74 -5.96 -15.59
N LYS A 126 -3.65 -6.21 -16.53
CA LYS A 126 -4.62 -5.19 -16.93
C LYS A 126 -5.51 -4.77 -15.77
N PHE A 127 -6.03 -5.71 -15.00
CA PHE A 127 -6.89 -5.43 -13.85
C PHE A 127 -6.17 -4.57 -12.80
N VAL A 128 -4.93 -4.92 -12.45
CA VAL A 128 -4.11 -4.15 -11.49
C VAL A 128 -3.80 -2.75 -12.02
N ASN A 129 -3.49 -2.61 -13.30
CA ASN A 129 -3.29 -1.29 -13.93
C ASN A 129 -4.56 -0.44 -13.88
N ASP A 130 -5.71 -1.01 -14.24
CA ASP A 130 -7.02 -0.36 -14.17
C ASP A 130 -7.26 0.13 -12.72
N CYS A 131 -7.07 -0.71 -11.70
CA CYS A 131 -7.25 -0.33 -10.28
C CYS A 131 -6.27 0.78 -9.83
N ARG A 132 -4.97 0.64 -10.14
CA ARG A 132 -3.95 1.65 -9.79
C ARG A 132 -4.12 2.98 -10.53
N SER A 133 -4.91 3.00 -11.61
CA SER A 133 -5.31 4.22 -12.32
C SER A 133 -6.60 4.87 -11.78
N GLY A 134 -7.24 4.25 -10.78
CA GLY A 134 -8.46 4.74 -10.14
C GLY A 134 -9.75 4.21 -10.77
N LYS A 135 -9.67 3.27 -11.72
CA LYS A 135 -10.87 2.68 -12.32
C LYS A 135 -11.54 1.72 -11.34
N ALA A 136 -12.79 2.03 -10.99
CA ALA A 136 -13.59 1.21 -10.09
C ALA A 136 -13.99 -0.14 -10.71
N HIS A 137 -14.25 -1.11 -9.84
CA HIS A 137 -14.85 -2.41 -10.20
C HIS A 137 -15.97 -2.76 -9.22
N LYS A 138 -16.78 -3.77 -9.57
CA LYS A 138 -17.97 -4.19 -8.80
C LYS A 138 -17.77 -5.47 -7.99
N TYR A 139 -16.56 -6.03 -7.97
CA TYR A 139 -16.27 -7.24 -7.20
C TYR A 139 -16.32 -6.96 -5.70
N ASP A 140 -16.99 -7.84 -4.96
CA ASP A 140 -17.03 -7.85 -3.50
C ASP A 140 -15.68 -8.24 -2.91
N PHE A 141 -14.95 -9.12 -3.59
CA PHE A 141 -13.58 -9.46 -3.24
C PHE A 141 -12.72 -9.77 -4.47
N VAL A 142 -11.42 -9.59 -4.32
CA VAL A 142 -10.42 -9.98 -5.33
C VAL A 142 -9.26 -10.70 -4.66
N TYR A 143 -8.95 -11.91 -5.13
CA TYR A 143 -7.78 -12.67 -4.72
C TYR A 143 -6.77 -12.78 -5.86
N GLY A 144 -5.49 -12.65 -5.55
CA GLY A 144 -4.44 -12.93 -6.51
C GLY A 144 -3.04 -12.57 -6.03
N PRO A 145 -2.04 -12.66 -6.92
CA PRO A 145 -0.67 -12.33 -6.57
C PRO A 145 -0.46 -10.82 -6.41
N VAL A 146 0.49 -10.45 -5.55
CA VAL A 146 0.85 -9.05 -5.28
C VAL A 146 1.67 -8.46 -6.43
N GLY A 147 1.30 -7.26 -6.87
CA GLY A 147 2.07 -6.47 -7.83
C GLY A 147 3.22 -5.70 -7.17
N LYS A 148 4.44 -5.97 -7.58
CA LYS A 148 5.62 -5.13 -7.34
C LYS A 148 5.72 -4.07 -8.45
N LYS A 149 6.31 -2.91 -8.16
CA LYS A 149 6.69 -1.97 -9.22
C LYS A 149 8.01 -2.39 -9.89
N HIS A 150 8.12 -2.18 -11.19
CA HIS A 150 9.39 -2.28 -11.90
C HIS A 150 10.28 -1.08 -11.53
N LYS A 151 11.55 -1.33 -11.17
CA LYS A 151 12.48 -0.31 -10.66
C LYS A 151 12.71 0.86 -11.63
N THR A 152 12.49 0.65 -12.92
CA THR A 152 12.79 1.62 -13.99
C THR A 152 11.62 1.90 -14.94
N ASN A 153 10.45 1.26 -14.75
CA ASN A 153 9.31 1.47 -15.65
C ASN A 153 7.99 1.44 -14.87
N SER A 154 7.43 2.62 -14.61
CA SER A 154 6.18 2.77 -13.85
C SER A 154 4.95 2.12 -14.50
N HIS A 155 5.02 1.79 -15.80
CA HIS A 155 3.96 1.08 -16.54
C HIS A 155 4.10 -0.45 -16.47
N GLN A 156 5.21 -0.96 -15.93
CA GLN A 156 5.42 -2.39 -15.72
C GLN A 156 5.14 -2.77 -14.27
N ILE A 157 4.15 -3.64 -14.09
CA ILE A 157 3.90 -4.33 -12.83
C ILE A 157 4.73 -5.62 -12.84
N LEU A 158 5.71 -5.70 -11.94
CA LEU A 158 6.43 -6.93 -11.65
C LEU A 158 5.58 -7.83 -10.77
N LEU A 159 5.56 -9.11 -11.05
CA LEU A 159 4.83 -10.09 -10.26
C LEU A 159 5.64 -10.51 -9.03
N SER A 160 5.03 -10.57 -7.86
CA SER A 160 5.61 -11.34 -6.75
C SER A 160 5.32 -12.83 -6.93
N ARG A 161 6.37 -13.66 -7.01
CA ARG A 161 6.22 -15.13 -7.16
C ARG A 161 5.74 -15.84 -5.90
N ALA A 162 5.83 -15.21 -4.74
CA ALA A 162 5.61 -15.84 -3.44
C ALA A 162 4.62 -15.08 -2.53
N LYS A 163 4.00 -13.99 -3.03
CA LYS A 163 3.08 -13.17 -2.24
C LYS A 163 1.69 -13.19 -2.85
N ASP A 164 0.69 -13.45 -2.03
CA ASP A 164 -0.73 -13.35 -2.34
C ASP A 164 -1.37 -12.16 -1.62
N GLN A 165 -2.56 -11.78 -2.05
CA GLN A 165 -3.43 -10.90 -1.27
C GLN A 165 -4.89 -11.19 -1.63
N LEU A 166 -5.76 -11.03 -0.64
CA LEU A 166 -7.20 -10.97 -0.74
C LEU A 166 -7.64 -9.56 -0.37
N SER A 167 -8.29 -8.86 -1.30
CA SER A 167 -8.95 -7.59 -1.03
C SER A 167 -10.42 -7.85 -0.78
N LEU A 168 -10.95 -7.37 0.35
CA LEU A 168 -12.38 -7.36 0.67
C LEU A 168 -12.90 -5.95 0.40
N ASN A 169 -13.71 -5.80 -0.65
CA ASN A 169 -14.07 -4.53 -1.25
C ASN A 169 -15.50 -4.07 -0.90
N SER A 170 -16.28 -4.88 -0.18
CA SER A 170 -17.65 -4.56 0.24
C SER A 170 -17.94 -5.03 1.67
N GLU A 171 -18.96 -4.44 2.31
CA GLU A 171 -19.41 -4.84 3.64
C GLU A 171 -19.79 -6.34 3.71
N LYS A 172 -20.38 -6.87 2.63
CA LYS A 172 -20.68 -8.31 2.52
C LYS A 172 -19.41 -9.17 2.64
N ALA A 173 -18.33 -8.75 1.98
CA ALA A 173 -17.05 -9.45 2.05
C ALA A 173 -16.38 -9.28 3.42
N ILE A 174 -16.53 -8.13 4.08
CA ILE A 174 -16.05 -7.91 5.45
C ILE A 174 -16.79 -8.80 6.45
N HIS A 175 -18.10 -9.01 6.30
CA HIS A 175 -18.89 -9.91 7.14
C HIS A 175 -18.53 -11.40 6.98
N CYS A 176 -17.67 -11.75 6.02
CA CYS A 176 -17.07 -13.09 5.96
C CYS A 176 -15.95 -13.27 7.00
N LEU A 177 -15.45 -12.19 7.61
CA LEU A 177 -14.41 -12.24 8.65
C LEU A 177 -15.02 -12.39 10.05
N SER A 178 -14.33 -13.16 10.90
CA SER A 178 -14.70 -13.37 12.30
C SER A 178 -13.46 -13.53 13.18
N ASN A 179 -13.68 -13.49 14.50
CA ASN A 179 -12.66 -13.71 15.53
C ASN A 179 -11.38 -12.84 15.38
N PRO A 180 -11.50 -11.51 15.19
CA PRO A 180 -10.34 -10.65 15.07
C PRO A 180 -9.46 -10.73 16.32
N ARG A 181 -8.15 -10.97 16.15
CA ARG A 181 -7.19 -10.80 17.24
C ARG A 181 -5.94 -10.07 16.77
N ILE A 182 -5.41 -9.22 17.64
CA ILE A 182 -4.16 -8.49 17.41
C ILE A 182 -3.00 -9.31 17.94
N ILE A 183 -1.97 -9.49 17.11
CA ILE A 183 -0.71 -10.10 17.51
C ILE A 183 0.41 -9.07 17.36
N PRO A 184 0.95 -8.55 18.48
CA PRO A 184 2.14 -7.70 18.46
C PRO A 184 3.33 -8.46 17.86
N VAL A 185 4.12 -7.76 17.04
CA VAL A 185 5.36 -8.32 16.50
C VAL A 185 6.52 -7.89 17.40
N ASN A 186 6.95 -8.80 18.26
CA ASN A 186 8.16 -8.61 19.06
C ASN A 186 9.38 -8.85 18.18
N VAL A 187 10.16 -7.79 17.94
CA VAL A 187 11.49 -7.94 17.36
C VAL A 187 12.41 -8.31 18.52
N ALA A 188 12.84 -9.58 18.59
CA ALA A 188 13.85 -9.97 19.57
C ALA A 188 15.09 -9.06 19.37
N ARG A 189 15.54 -8.41 20.45
CA ARG A 189 16.79 -7.66 20.48
C ARG A 189 17.95 -8.64 20.25
N GLY A 190 18.29 -8.90 18.99
CA GLY A 190 19.39 -9.82 18.65
C GLY A 190 19.05 -10.76 17.51
N ARG A 191 18.86 -10.19 16.32
CA ARG A 191 19.13 -10.75 14.97
C ARG A 191 18.50 -9.82 13.94
N VAL A 192 18.95 -8.57 13.95
CA VAL A 192 18.96 -7.80 12.70
C VAL A 192 20.15 -8.38 11.96
N HIS A 193 19.92 -9.26 10.99
CA HIS A 193 20.98 -9.65 10.06
C HIS A 193 21.43 -8.38 9.35
N SER A 194 22.61 -7.91 9.77
CA SER A 194 23.50 -6.95 9.13
C SER A 194 22.99 -6.34 7.82
N PHE A 195 22.37 -5.17 7.90
CA PHE A 195 22.76 -3.99 7.15
C PHE A 195 22.31 -2.79 8.01
N TRP A 196 23.14 -1.75 8.08
CA TRP A 196 22.87 -0.44 8.70
C TRP A 196 23.35 -0.25 10.16
N GLN A 197 24.56 0.29 10.27
CA GLN A 197 25.03 1.03 11.45
C GLN A 197 24.40 2.43 11.48
N PRO A 198 24.20 3.05 12.67
CA PRO A 198 23.49 4.31 12.81
C PRO A 198 24.43 5.52 12.61
N TYR A 199 24.12 6.37 11.63
CA TYR A 199 24.79 7.66 11.39
C TYR A 199 23.77 8.80 11.61
N VAL A 200 23.46 9.11 12.87
CA VAL A 200 22.29 9.96 13.22
C VAL A 200 22.60 11.47 13.21
N ILE A 201 23.84 11.93 12.98
CA ILE A 201 24.18 13.37 13.10
C ILE A 201 24.46 14.05 11.74
N SER A 202 24.63 13.32 10.63
CA SER A 202 24.83 13.90 9.28
C SER A 202 23.55 14.03 8.44
N GLU A 203 22.44 13.43 8.88
CA GLU A 203 21.22 13.29 8.09
C GLU A 203 20.50 14.62 7.86
N GLN A 204 20.43 15.50 8.86
CA GLN A 204 19.76 16.80 8.71
C GLN A 204 20.47 17.73 7.71
N VAL A 205 21.81 17.67 7.64
CA VAL A 205 22.60 18.47 6.70
C VAL A 205 22.48 17.91 5.28
N MET A 206 22.50 16.59 5.12
CA MET A 206 22.23 15.93 3.84
C MET A 206 20.79 16.16 3.38
N GLN A 207 19.79 16.05 4.25
CA GLN A 207 18.39 16.29 3.92
C GLN A 207 18.14 17.75 3.53
N ARG A 208 18.82 18.73 4.14
CA ARG A 208 18.75 20.14 3.71
C ARG A 208 19.35 20.38 2.32
N LYS A 209 20.52 19.80 2.02
CA LYS A 209 21.14 19.88 0.68
C LYS A 209 20.30 19.15 -0.38
N LEU A 210 19.76 17.99 -0.03
CA LEU A 210 18.84 17.18 -0.84
C LEU A 210 17.55 17.97 -1.14
N LYS A 211 16.90 18.54 -0.12
CA LYS A 211 15.70 19.37 -0.24
C LYS A 211 15.95 20.57 -1.16
N LYS A 212 17.05 21.30 -0.98
CA LYS A 212 17.42 22.44 -1.84
C LYS A 212 17.62 22.03 -3.30
N ASN A 213 18.34 20.93 -3.56
CA ASN A 213 18.60 20.46 -4.92
C ASN A 213 17.34 19.92 -5.61
N ILE A 214 16.47 19.22 -4.86
CA ILE A 214 15.20 18.72 -5.38
C ILE A 214 14.24 19.88 -5.67
N THR A 215 14.12 20.87 -4.79
CA THR A 215 13.29 22.07 -5.02
C THR A 215 13.71 22.79 -6.31
N MET A 216 15.02 22.95 -6.54
CA MET A 216 15.56 23.59 -7.75
C MET A 216 15.27 22.80 -9.03
N GLU A 217 15.27 21.47 -8.99
CA GLU A 217 14.89 20.66 -10.15
C GLU A 217 13.37 20.61 -10.36
N LEU A 218 12.57 20.60 -9.29
CA LEU A 218 11.11 20.57 -9.37
C LEU A 218 10.51 21.88 -9.84
N LEU A 219 11.12 23.02 -9.52
CA LEU A 219 10.75 24.31 -10.10
C LEU A 219 10.90 24.30 -11.63
N LYS A 220 11.88 23.57 -12.18
CA LYS A 220 12.01 23.38 -13.64
C LYS A 220 10.93 22.45 -14.21
N LEU A 221 10.33 21.59 -13.39
CA LEU A 221 9.32 20.62 -13.79
C LEU A 221 7.88 21.17 -13.78
N GLY A 222 7.65 22.30 -13.11
CA GLY A 222 6.33 22.93 -12.97
C GLY A 222 5.70 23.35 -14.29
N ASP A 223 6.53 23.72 -15.27
CA ASP A 223 6.10 24.20 -16.60
C ASP A 223 6.11 23.10 -17.67
N MET A 224 6.49 21.88 -17.31
CA MET A 224 6.65 20.76 -18.25
C MET A 224 5.37 19.93 -18.39
N SER A 225 5.12 19.39 -19.58
CA SER A 225 4.07 18.40 -19.76
C SER A 225 4.38 17.12 -18.95
N LYS A 226 3.35 16.33 -18.64
CA LYS A 226 3.48 15.08 -17.86
C LYS A 226 4.55 14.12 -18.43
N LYS A 227 4.74 14.11 -19.76
CA LYS A 227 5.71 13.25 -20.45
C LYS A 227 7.13 13.80 -20.32
N GLU A 228 7.30 15.12 -20.39
CA GLU A 228 8.58 15.81 -20.24
C GLU A 228 9.07 15.75 -18.79
N ALA A 229 8.19 16.02 -17.83
CA ALA A 229 8.51 15.91 -16.42
C ALA A 229 8.93 14.48 -16.05
N GLN A 230 8.29 13.47 -16.64
CA GLN A 230 8.65 12.08 -16.43
C GLN A 230 10.02 11.72 -17.03
N ASN A 231 10.29 12.11 -18.27
CA ASN A 231 11.60 11.91 -18.91
C ASN A 231 12.74 12.62 -18.16
N GLN A 232 12.47 13.79 -17.56
CA GLN A 232 13.47 14.57 -16.85
C GLN A 232 13.78 13.98 -15.46
N VAL A 233 12.75 13.49 -14.74
CA VAL A 233 12.94 12.77 -13.47
C VAL A 233 13.66 11.43 -13.67
N GLU A 234 13.39 10.73 -14.78
CA GLU A 234 14.11 9.48 -15.12
C GLU A 234 15.60 9.69 -15.42
N LYS A 235 16.00 10.91 -15.79
CA LYS A 235 17.39 11.30 -16.04
C LYS A 235 18.04 12.02 -14.84
N SER A 236 17.31 12.29 -13.77
CA SER A 236 17.82 13.10 -12.66
C SER A 236 18.67 12.29 -11.69
N TRP A 237 19.50 13.02 -10.94
CA TRP A 237 20.39 12.46 -9.93
C TRP A 237 19.65 11.77 -8.77
N ILE A 238 18.35 12.07 -8.59
CA ILE A 238 17.45 11.43 -7.62
C ILE A 238 17.28 9.94 -7.94
N PHE A 239 17.31 9.59 -9.22
CA PHE A 239 17.19 8.20 -9.69
C PHE A 239 18.56 7.50 -9.82
N SER A 240 19.66 8.25 -9.93
CA SER A 240 20.99 7.71 -10.24
C SER A 240 21.82 7.26 -9.03
N LYS A 241 21.39 7.51 -7.78
CA LYS A 241 22.03 6.94 -6.59
C LYS A 241 21.10 5.97 -5.84
N ALA A 242 21.59 4.75 -5.68
CA ALA A 242 20.98 3.62 -4.96
C ALA A 242 20.73 3.83 -3.44
N GLN A 243 20.68 5.08 -2.96
CA GLN A 243 20.47 5.43 -1.56
C GLN A 243 19.01 5.75 -1.22
N PHE A 244 18.11 5.83 -2.21
CA PHE A 244 16.68 5.79 -1.93
C PHE A 244 16.28 4.38 -1.51
N ASN A 245 15.91 4.26 -0.23
CA ASN A 245 15.47 3.04 0.41
C ASN A 245 14.45 2.29 -0.49
N GLN A 246 14.64 0.98 -0.72
CA GLN A 246 13.86 0.21 -1.72
C GLN A 246 12.33 0.25 -1.49
N LEU A 247 11.89 0.70 -0.31
CA LEU A 247 10.50 0.88 0.10
C LEU A 247 9.86 2.19 -0.39
N LEU A 248 10.62 3.26 -0.61
CA LEU A 248 10.14 4.55 -1.16
C LEU A 248 9.79 4.43 -2.66
N LEU A 249 10.31 3.40 -3.32
CA LEU A 249 10.02 3.06 -4.73
C LEU A 249 8.62 2.44 -4.94
N ASN A 250 7.84 2.23 -3.87
CA ASN A 250 6.47 1.75 -4.00
C ASN A 250 5.49 2.83 -4.50
N GLU A 251 5.89 4.10 -4.50
CA GLU A 251 5.05 5.22 -4.95
C GLU A 251 5.50 5.82 -6.29
N PRO A 252 4.56 6.30 -7.13
CA PRO A 252 4.91 6.77 -8.47
C PRO A 252 5.77 8.05 -8.36
N PRO A 253 6.71 8.29 -9.30
CA PRO A 253 7.53 9.52 -9.29
C PRO A 253 6.70 10.81 -9.22
N THR A 254 5.47 10.78 -9.76
CA THR A 254 4.51 11.90 -9.68
C THR A 254 3.96 12.15 -8.27
N PHE A 255 3.84 11.12 -7.42
CA PHE A 255 3.46 11.28 -6.01
C PHE A 255 4.59 11.96 -5.21
N TRP A 256 5.84 11.58 -5.50
CA TRP A 256 7.01 12.21 -4.90
C TRP A 256 7.19 13.65 -5.38
N ALA A 257 7.07 13.90 -6.69
CA ALA A 257 7.10 15.26 -7.24
C ALA A 257 6.00 16.13 -6.63
N TYR A 258 4.78 15.60 -6.46
CA TYR A 258 3.66 16.31 -5.80
C TYR A 258 3.96 16.64 -4.34
N SER A 259 4.41 15.66 -3.56
CA SER A 259 4.73 15.82 -2.13
C SER A 259 5.79 16.89 -1.90
N ILE A 260 6.79 16.95 -2.79
CA ILE A 260 7.91 17.88 -2.66
C ILE A 260 7.56 19.28 -3.21
N LEU A 261 6.80 19.38 -4.31
CA LEU A 261 6.32 20.67 -4.86
C LEU A 261 5.38 21.42 -3.90
N LYS A 262 4.68 20.71 -3.02
CA LYS A 262 3.79 21.31 -2.01
C LYS A 262 4.48 21.62 -0.68
N GLY A 263 5.80 21.44 -0.60
CA GLY A 263 6.60 21.86 0.56
C GLY A 263 6.26 21.15 1.87
N ASN A 264 5.49 20.05 1.81
CA ASN A 264 5.02 19.34 2.98
C ASN A 264 5.94 18.17 3.28
N ASP A 265 6.49 18.14 4.49
CA ASP A 265 7.32 17.05 5.01
C ASP A 265 6.49 15.78 5.34
N THR A 266 5.23 15.74 4.90
CA THR A 266 4.23 14.70 5.20
C THR A 266 3.65 14.11 3.91
N LEU A 267 3.55 12.78 3.86
CA LEU A 267 3.16 11.99 2.69
C LEU A 267 1.64 12.00 2.48
N TRP A 268 1.12 12.84 1.58
CA TRP A 268 -0.32 12.94 1.35
C TRP A 268 -0.77 12.14 0.13
N TYR A 269 -1.19 10.90 0.37
CA TYR A 269 -1.86 10.09 -0.66
C TYR A 269 -3.18 10.71 -1.09
N GLN A 270 -3.96 11.25 -0.17
CA GLN A 270 -5.29 11.77 -0.48
C GLN A 270 -5.25 12.96 -1.43
N GLU A 271 -4.27 13.87 -1.27
CA GLU A 271 -4.10 15.04 -2.12
C GLU A 271 -3.59 14.65 -3.52
N TYR A 272 -2.64 13.71 -3.58
CA TYR A 272 -2.20 13.12 -4.84
C TYR A 272 -3.33 12.35 -5.55
N GLU A 273 -4.09 11.52 -4.83
CA GLU A 273 -5.23 10.77 -5.35
C GLU A 273 -6.33 11.73 -5.83
N SER A 274 -6.59 12.81 -5.09
CA SER A 274 -7.57 13.85 -5.48
C SER A 274 -7.12 14.63 -6.71
N HIS A 275 -5.83 14.92 -6.85
CA HIS A 275 -5.27 15.56 -8.06
C HIS A 275 -5.33 14.65 -9.29
N VAL A 276 -5.03 13.36 -9.13
CA VAL A 276 -5.17 12.37 -10.21
C VAL A 276 -6.65 12.21 -10.62
N TYR A 277 -7.55 12.18 -9.64
CA TYR A 277 -8.99 12.03 -9.86
C TYR A 277 -9.63 13.29 -10.47
N GLY A 278 -9.30 14.48 -9.95
CA GLY A 278 -9.81 15.77 -10.44
C GLY A 278 -9.36 16.12 -11.86
N LYS A 279 -8.19 15.66 -12.30
CA LYS A 279 -7.74 15.78 -13.71
C LYS A 279 -8.52 14.88 -14.68
N GLN A 280 -9.22 13.85 -14.20
CA GLN A 280 -10.05 12.98 -15.04
C GLN A 280 -11.48 13.51 -15.18
N SER A 281 -12.04 14.13 -14.14
CA SER A 281 -13.36 14.78 -14.21
C SER A 281 -13.39 16.02 -15.11
N GLY A 282 -12.24 16.68 -15.31
CA GLY A 282 -12.10 17.83 -16.23
C GLY A 282 -11.72 17.47 -17.68
N ARG A 283 -11.76 16.20 -18.07
CA ARG A 283 -11.56 15.76 -19.47
C ARG A 283 -12.85 15.36 -20.19
N GLY A 284 -13.99 15.75 -19.61
CA GLY A 284 -15.31 15.66 -20.21
C GLY A 284 -16.03 17.00 -20.10
N SER A 285 -15.50 18.00 -20.78
CA SER A 285 -16.17 19.26 -21.14
C SER A 285 -15.48 19.81 -22.37
#